data_AF-A0A0A9APY1-F1
#
_entry.id   AF-A0A0A9APY1-F1
#
_cell.length_a   1.000
_cell.length_b   1.000
_cell.length_c   1.000
_cell.angle_alpha   90.00
_cell.angle_beta   90.00
_cell.angle_gamma   90.00
#
_symmetry.space_group_name_H-M   'P 1'
#
loop_
_entity.id
_entity.type
_entity.pdbx_description
1 polymer ?
#
loop_
_entity_poly.entity_id
_entity_poly.type
_entity_poly.pdbx_seq_one_letter_code
_entity_poly.pdbx_strand_id
1 'polypeptide(L)'
;MASLHSEHDSEASLAPEYCIDAGSTGNIARFINHSCQPNLFIQCVLSSHSDIKLAKIMLFAADTIPPLQELSYDYRYQLDSVTGADGNIVKLACHCGAPDCRKRLY
;
A
#
# COMPACT_ATOMS: atom_id res chain seq x y z
N MET A 1 13.94 -32.03 34.90
CA MET A 1 14.70 -31.02 34.16
C MET A 1 14.64 -31.34 32.69
N ALA A 2 13.76 -30.64 31.98
CA ALA A 2 13.89 -30.30 30.56
C ALA A 2 12.92 -29.13 30.38
N SER A 3 13.49 -27.93 30.27
CA SER A 3 12.77 -26.66 30.18
C SER A 3 11.70 -26.72 29.09
N LEU A 4 10.51 -26.26 29.44
CA LEU A 4 9.57 -25.71 28.48
C LEU A 4 10.30 -24.54 27.81
N HIS A 5 10.71 -24.74 26.56
CA HIS A 5 11.04 -23.61 25.71
C HIS A 5 9.74 -22.83 25.53
N SER A 6 9.63 -21.73 26.28
CA SER A 6 8.74 -20.63 25.98
C SER A 6 9.12 -20.17 24.58
N GLU A 7 8.39 -20.65 23.57
CA GLU A 7 8.26 -19.95 22.30
C GLU A 7 7.63 -18.61 22.66
N HIS A 8 8.51 -17.63 22.94
CA HIS A 8 8.14 -16.24 22.92
C HIS A 8 7.71 -16.01 21.48
N ASP A 9 6.40 -16.05 21.22
CA ASP A 9 5.81 -15.34 20.09
C ASP A 9 6.14 -13.87 20.32
N SER A 10 7.38 -13.50 19.96
CA SER A 10 7.76 -12.12 19.76
C SER A 10 6.75 -11.59 18.76
N GLU A 11 5.90 -10.65 19.17
CA GLU A 11 5.05 -9.90 18.27
C GLU A 11 5.87 -9.52 17.04
N ALA A 12 5.68 -10.25 15.95
CA ALA A 12 6.29 -9.92 14.69
C ALA A 12 5.82 -8.50 14.38
N SER A 13 6.76 -7.59 14.17
CA SER A 13 6.47 -6.21 13.80
C SER A 13 5.39 -6.20 12.71
N LEU A 14 4.25 -5.56 12.97
CA LEU A 14 3.14 -5.42 12.00
C LEU A 14 3.56 -4.65 10.73
N ALA A 15 4.77 -4.09 10.70
CA ALA A 15 5.33 -3.39 9.57
C ALA A 15 6.00 -4.35 8.58
N PRO A 16 5.86 -4.12 7.26
CA PRO A 16 6.58 -4.89 6.26
C PRO A 16 8.09 -4.70 6.42
N GLU A 17 8.86 -5.78 6.27
CA GLU A 17 10.33 -5.79 6.41
C GLU A 17 11.03 -5.01 5.28
N TYR A 18 10.43 -4.98 4.09
CA TYR A 18 10.97 -4.31 2.91
C TYR A 18 9.94 -3.35 2.30
N CYS A 19 10.42 -2.32 1.60
CA CYS A 19 9.61 -1.39 0.83
C CYS A 19 10.29 -1.02 -0.49
N ILE A 20 9.49 -0.48 -1.41
CA ILE A 20 9.98 0.11 -2.66
C ILE A 20 9.91 1.63 -2.48
N ASP A 21 11.05 2.29 -2.39
CA ASP A 21 11.14 3.76 -2.35
C ASP A 21 11.39 4.31 -3.76
N ALA A 22 10.40 5.03 -4.30
CA ALA A 22 10.48 5.71 -5.58
C ALA A 22 10.58 7.25 -5.44
N GLY A 23 11.01 7.75 -4.27
CA GLY A 23 11.09 9.18 -3.96
C GLY A 23 11.97 9.94 -4.94
N SER A 24 13.21 9.50 -5.10
CA SER A 24 14.20 10.13 -6.00
C SER A 24 14.32 9.45 -7.37
N THR A 25 14.16 8.13 -7.43
CA THR A 25 14.34 7.33 -8.65
C THR A 25 13.26 6.27 -8.73
N GLY A 26 12.60 6.13 -9.87
CA GLY A 26 11.55 5.15 -10.09
C GLY A 26 11.00 5.20 -11.51
N ASN A 27 10.05 4.32 -11.82
CA ASN A 27 9.34 4.33 -13.11
C ASN A 27 8.03 5.15 -13.03
N ILE A 28 7.19 5.05 -14.06
CA ILE A 28 5.91 5.78 -14.15
C ILE A 28 4.93 5.46 -13.02
N ALA A 29 5.03 4.29 -12.37
CA ALA A 29 4.07 3.86 -11.35
C ALA A 29 4.00 4.81 -10.15
N ARG A 30 5.09 5.53 -9.85
CA ARG A 30 5.14 6.53 -8.76
C ARG A 30 4.18 7.71 -8.93
N PHE A 31 3.64 7.91 -10.13
CA PHE A 31 2.72 9.00 -10.46
C PHE A 31 1.25 8.57 -10.49
N ILE A 32 0.95 7.29 -10.27
CA ILE A 32 -0.42 6.77 -10.29
C ILE A 32 -1.09 7.10 -8.95
N ASN A 33 -2.19 7.85 -9.02
CA ASN A 33 -2.87 8.39 -7.85
C ASN A 33 -3.77 7.36 -7.13
N HIS A 34 -4.21 7.75 -5.93
CA HIS A 34 -5.24 7.04 -5.18
C HIS A 34 -6.65 7.31 -5.73
N SER A 35 -7.47 6.26 -5.80
CA SER A 35 -8.93 6.40 -5.84
C SER A 35 -9.60 5.47 -4.84
N CYS A 36 -10.73 5.90 -4.27
CA CYS A 36 -11.62 5.03 -3.47
C CYS A 36 -12.45 4.08 -4.36
N GLN A 37 -12.54 4.36 -5.66
CA GLN A 37 -13.10 3.48 -6.68
C GLN A 37 -12.08 3.38 -7.83
N PRO A 38 -11.00 2.62 -7.62
CA PRO A 38 -9.90 2.53 -8.58
C PRO A 38 -10.22 1.66 -9.78
N ASN A 39 -9.45 1.81 -10.87
CA ASN A 39 -9.49 0.95 -12.06
C ASN A 39 -8.24 0.05 -12.21
N LEU A 40 -7.28 0.17 -11.29
CA LEU A 40 -6.14 -0.73 -11.14
C LEU A 40 -6.16 -1.44 -9.78
N PHE A 41 -5.61 -2.65 -9.74
CA PHE A 41 -5.32 -3.37 -8.50
C PHE A 41 -3.86 -3.83 -8.44
N ILE A 42 -3.37 -4.04 -7.21
CA ILE A 42 -2.01 -4.52 -6.95
C ILE A 42 -2.02 -6.05 -6.92
N GLN A 43 -1.08 -6.66 -7.64
CA GLN A 43 -0.77 -8.07 -7.58
C GLN A 43 0.71 -8.28 -7.24
N CYS A 44 0.99 -9.10 -6.23
CA CYS A 44 2.35 -9.56 -5.93
C CYS A 44 2.73 -10.68 -6.91
N VAL A 45 3.89 -10.55 -7.56
CA VAL A 45 4.39 -11.52 -8.55
C VAL A 45 5.80 -11.97 -8.17
N LEU A 46 5.99 -13.28 -8.08
CA LEU A 46 7.29 -13.92 -7.94
C LEU A 46 7.80 -14.34 -9.32
N SER A 47 9.07 -14.09 -9.60
CA SER A 47 9.68 -14.46 -10.89
C SER A 47 11.07 -15.05 -10.76
N SER A 48 11.98 -14.38 -10.04
CA SER A 48 13.40 -14.73 -9.96
C SER A 48 13.81 -15.40 -8.64
N HIS A 49 12.93 -15.35 -7.64
CA HIS A 49 13.08 -15.97 -6.33
C HIS A 49 11.70 -16.34 -5.78
N SER A 50 11.68 -17.15 -4.71
CA SER A 50 10.47 -17.58 -4.01
C SER A 50 10.16 -16.79 -2.74
N ASP A 51 11.00 -15.82 -2.36
CA ASP A 51 10.75 -14.97 -1.19
C ASP A 51 9.61 -13.97 -1.45
N ILE A 52 8.47 -14.17 -0.78
CA ILE A 52 7.28 -13.32 -0.89
C ILE A 52 7.51 -11.90 -0.35
N LYS A 53 8.43 -11.71 0.60
CA LYS A 53 8.71 -10.39 1.17
C LYS A 53 9.38 -9.46 0.15
N LEU A 54 10.01 -10.04 -0.87
CA LEU A 54 10.67 -9.35 -1.99
C LEU A 54 9.86 -9.44 -3.29
N ALA A 55 8.59 -9.84 -3.24
CA ALA A 55 7.77 -9.99 -4.44
C ALA A 55 7.68 -8.68 -5.23
N LYS A 56 7.60 -8.80 -6.56
CA LYS A 56 7.38 -7.65 -7.43
C LYS A 56 5.95 -7.14 -7.26
N ILE A 57 5.81 -5.84 -7.05
CA ILE A 57 4.52 -5.16 -6.99
C ILE A 57 4.13 -4.74 -8.41
N MET A 58 3.08 -5.35 -8.93
CA MET A 58 2.60 -5.14 -10.29
C MET A 58 1.18 -4.57 -10.25
N LEU A 59 0.91 -3.56 -11.08
CA LEU A 59 -0.42 -2.98 -11.24
C LEU A 59 -1.09 -3.59 -12.47
N PHE A 60 -2.30 -4.11 -12.29
CA PHE A 60 -3.12 -4.68 -13.36
C PHE A 60 -4.44 -3.93 -13.48
N ALA A 61 -5.00 -3.88 -14.68
CA ALA A 61 -6.33 -3.34 -14.90
C ALA A 61 -7.38 -4.23 -14.21
N ALA A 62 -8.19 -3.64 -13.34
CA ALA A 62 -9.34 -4.29 -12.71
C ALA A 62 -10.55 -4.30 -13.66
N ASP A 63 -10.63 -3.28 -14.52
CA ASP A 63 -11.73 -3.02 -15.44
C ASP A 63 -11.21 -2.72 -16.85
N THR A 64 -12.12 -2.63 -17.81
CA THR A 64 -11.80 -2.02 -19.12
C THR A 64 -11.61 -0.51 -18.94
N ILE A 65 -10.48 0.04 -19.41
CA ILE A 65 -10.12 1.45 -19.23
C ILE A 65 -10.21 2.20 -20.56
N PRO A 66 -11.22 3.06 -20.75
CA PRO A 66 -11.32 4.00 -21.86
C PRO A 66 -10.07 4.88 -22.05
N PRO A 67 -9.79 5.34 -23.29
CA PRO A 67 -8.74 6.31 -23.53
C PRO A 67 -8.91 7.58 -22.68
N LEU A 68 -7.79 8.11 -22.19
CA LEU A 68 -7.72 9.34 -21.37
C LEU A 68 -8.36 9.25 -19.98
N GLN A 69 -8.89 8.10 -19.56
CA GLN A 69 -9.28 7.90 -18.17
C GLN A 69 -8.03 7.78 -17.29
N GLU A 70 -8.00 8.51 -16.18
CA GLU A 70 -6.91 8.44 -15.22
C GLU A 70 -6.78 7.03 -14.63
N LEU A 71 -5.53 6.55 -14.52
CA LEU A 71 -5.21 5.30 -13.86
C LEU A 71 -5.09 5.54 -12.35
N SER A 72 -5.73 4.71 -11.53
CA SER A 72 -5.69 4.82 -10.07
C SER A 72 -5.80 3.47 -9.38
N TYR A 73 -5.21 3.34 -8.19
CA TYR A 73 -5.35 2.18 -7.31
C TYR A 73 -5.69 2.61 -5.87
N ASP A 74 -6.19 1.69 -5.05
CA ASP A 74 -6.39 1.97 -3.62
C ASP A 74 -5.05 1.87 -2.86
N TYR A 75 -4.62 2.97 -2.24
CA TYR A 75 -3.38 3.03 -1.47
C TYR A 75 -3.49 2.24 -0.15
N ARG A 76 -4.71 1.89 0.28
CA ARG A 76 -4.98 1.04 1.45
C ARG A 76 -4.38 1.52 2.77
N TYR A 77 -4.10 2.81 2.88
CA TYR A 77 -3.81 3.41 4.19
C TYR A 77 -5.03 3.27 5.10
N GLN A 78 -4.79 2.89 6.35
CA GLN A 78 -5.80 2.88 7.39
C GLN A 78 -6.03 4.32 7.88
N LEU A 79 -7.27 4.65 8.24
CA LEU A 79 -7.56 5.98 8.78
C LEU A 79 -6.88 6.14 10.13
N ASP A 80 -6.37 7.35 10.38
CA ASP A 80 -5.71 7.72 11.62
C ASP A 80 -4.41 6.93 11.89
N SER A 81 -3.80 6.33 10.85
CA SER A 81 -2.59 5.51 10.97
C SER A 81 -1.28 6.32 10.92
N VAL A 82 -1.34 7.62 10.65
CA VAL A 82 -0.16 8.49 10.55
C VAL A 82 -0.15 9.46 11.72
N THR A 83 0.91 9.39 12.52
CA THR A 83 1.11 10.26 13.68
C THR A 83 2.27 11.21 13.42
N GLY A 84 2.07 12.49 13.69
CA GLY A 84 3.07 13.54 13.57
C GLY A 84 4.11 13.48 14.68
N ALA A 85 5.18 14.27 14.54
CA ALA A 85 6.24 14.36 15.55
C ALA A 85 5.74 14.91 16.90
N ASP A 86 4.60 15.60 16.91
CA ASP A 86 3.90 16.12 18.07
C ASP A 86 2.97 15.08 18.76
N GLY A 87 2.89 13.87 18.21
CA GLY A 87 2.03 12.80 18.71
C GLY A 87 0.57 12.89 18.23
N ASN A 88 0.21 13.87 17.40
CA ASN A 88 -1.14 14.02 16.90
C ASN A 88 -1.36 13.26 15.59
N ILE A 89 -2.59 12.80 15.35
CA ILE A 89 -2.97 12.15 14.09
C ILE A 89 -2.91 13.19 12.96
N VAL A 90 -2.11 12.88 11.92
CA VAL A 90 -2.01 13.65 10.69
C VAL A 90 -3.04 13.13 9.70
N LYS A 91 -3.82 14.06 9.13
CA LYS A 91 -4.90 13.74 8.19
C LYS A 91 -4.55 14.27 6.81
N LEU A 92 -4.80 13.47 5.77
CA LEU A 92 -4.67 13.94 4.39
C LEU A 92 -6.01 13.77 3.66
N ALA A 93 -6.52 14.87 3.09
CA ALA A 93 -7.80 14.85 2.36
C ALA A 93 -7.69 14.03 1.06
N CYS A 94 -8.77 13.30 0.73
CA CYS A 94 -8.90 12.59 -0.54
C CYS A 94 -9.70 13.42 -1.54
N HIS A 95 -9.16 13.55 -2.75
CA HIS A 95 -9.78 14.31 -3.85
C HIS A 95 -10.05 13.45 -5.10
N CYS A 96 -10.16 12.13 -4.95
CA CYS A 96 -10.34 11.21 -6.08
C CYS A 96 -11.65 11.37 -6.88
N GLY A 97 -12.61 12.15 -6.39
CA GLY A 97 -13.88 12.40 -7.10
C GLY A 97 -14.91 11.26 -7.07
N ALA A 98 -14.58 10.11 -6.49
CA ALA A 98 -15.52 8.99 -6.38
C ALA A 98 -16.79 9.37 -5.58
N PRO A 99 -18.00 8.92 -6.00
CA PRO A 99 -19.25 9.17 -5.28
C PRO A 99 -19.17 8.76 -3.80
N ASP A 100 -18.64 7.56 -3.55
CA ASP A 100 -18.46 7.00 -2.21
C ASP A 100 -17.04 7.23 -1.66
N CYS A 101 -16.44 8.37 -1.98
CA CYS A 101 -15.11 8.71 -1.49
C CYS A 101 -15.09 8.79 0.05
N ARG A 102 -14.14 8.07 0.67
CA ARG A 102 -13.90 8.06 2.12
C ARG A 102 -13.35 9.38 2.70
N LYS A 103 -13.23 10.41 1.87
CA LYS A 103 -12.81 11.81 2.18
C LYS A 103 -11.37 11.98 2.68
N ARG A 104 -10.67 10.92 3.05
CA ARG A 104 -9.27 10.95 3.52
C ARG A 104 -8.41 9.85 2.88
N LEU A 105 -7.12 10.11 2.71
CA LEU A 105 -6.12 9.08 2.38
C LEU A 105 -5.71 8.33 3.65
N TYR A 106 -5.33 9.06 4.69
CA TYR A 106 -5.02 8.57 6.03
C TYR A 106 -5.48 9.56 7.11
#